data_AF-A0A8S1J5U6-F1
#
_entry.id   AF-A0A8S1J5U6-F1
#
_cell.length_a   1.000
_cell.length_b   1.000
_cell.length_c   1.000
_cell.angle_alpha   90.00
_cell.angle_beta   90.00
_cell.angle_gamma   90.00
#
_symmetry.space_group_name_H-M   'P 1'
#
loop_
_entity.id
_entity.type
_entity.pdbx_description
1 polymer ?
#
loop_
_entity_poly.entity_id
_entity_poly.type
_entity_poly.pdbx_seq_one_letter_code
_entity_poly.pdbx_strand_id
1 'polypeptide(L)'
;MLQLAYARMVAGVNVVKYHKRLMELGMAKEGYGTPVLAMSLLDRFMAARAASEQGQINPKDVEYLGWAAHWAALKHASSAYGLGKWMAEDLEQWAGMKQDKLREFEVILLLGLGEEKPNSDGGSGEEGEGGGREWGRFQPWSLERPTSYAFIEPFLAVMGIPLNSDQGKFAENALMTSLFWDGMAAYAPSMIAASAAFMTLKWKTPDAPYPDNLQKVSSYSQEDLADCLAHMENLHRRHSRYREGRW
;
A
#
# COMPACT_ATOMS: atom_id res chain seq x y z
N MET A 1 -14.62 -10.48 -11.42
CA MET A 1 -14.09 -9.16 -11.01
C MET A 1 -14.66 -8.69 -9.66
N LEU A 2 -15.98 -8.52 -9.49
CA LEU A 2 -16.59 -8.07 -8.22
C LEU A 2 -16.20 -8.88 -6.97
N GLN A 3 -16.17 -10.21 -7.06
CA GLN A 3 -15.78 -11.06 -5.92
C GLN A 3 -14.31 -10.92 -5.52
N LEU A 4 -13.43 -10.63 -6.48
CA LEU A 4 -12.00 -10.48 -6.23
C LEU A 4 -11.69 -9.13 -5.55
N ALA A 5 -12.33 -8.06 -6.04
CA ALA A 5 -12.26 -6.74 -5.42
C ALA A 5 -12.79 -6.75 -3.99
N TYR A 6 -13.91 -7.45 -3.75
CA TYR A 6 -14.45 -7.65 -2.41
C TYR A 6 -13.48 -8.41 -1.50
N ALA A 7 -12.90 -9.52 -1.98
CA ALA A 7 -11.94 -10.30 -1.20
C ALA A 7 -10.67 -9.49 -0.87
N ARG A 8 -10.15 -8.69 -1.81
CA ARG A 8 -9.03 -7.76 -1.57
C ARG A 8 -9.37 -6.69 -0.53
N MET A 9 -10.58 -6.14 -0.59
CA MET A 9 -11.06 -5.18 0.42
C MET A 9 -11.12 -5.83 1.82
N VAL A 10 -11.66 -7.04 1.93
CA VAL A 10 -11.71 -7.80 3.19
C VAL A 10 -10.30 -8.06 3.73
N ALA A 11 -9.38 -8.49 2.86
CA ALA A 11 -7.97 -8.64 3.19
C ALA A 11 -7.38 -7.34 3.76
N GLY A 12 -7.60 -6.20 3.08
CA GLY A 12 -7.15 -4.89 3.57
C GLY A 12 -7.71 -4.53 4.94
N VAL A 13 -9.03 -4.68 5.15
CA VAL A 13 -9.66 -4.41 6.46
C VAL A 13 -9.04 -5.27 7.56
N ASN A 14 -8.82 -6.55 7.28
CA ASN A 14 -8.24 -7.50 8.24
C ASN A 14 -6.79 -7.15 8.60
N VAL A 15 -5.97 -6.82 7.60
CA VAL A 15 -4.59 -6.36 7.79
C VAL A 15 -4.55 -5.11 8.68
N VAL A 16 -5.37 -4.11 8.38
CA VAL A 16 -5.42 -2.86 9.17
C VAL A 16 -5.88 -3.10 10.60
N LYS A 17 -6.94 -3.91 10.81
CA LYS A 17 -7.43 -4.26 12.16
C LYS A 17 -6.36 -4.98 12.98
N TYR A 18 -5.68 -5.94 12.37
CA TYR A 18 -4.64 -6.69 13.05
C TYR A 18 -3.44 -5.81 13.41
N HIS A 19 -2.98 -4.96 12.48
CA HIS A 19 -1.89 -4.01 12.75
C HIS A 19 -2.24 -3.04 13.89
N LYS A 20 -3.47 -2.55 13.94
CA LYS A 20 -3.94 -1.71 15.06
C LYS A 20 -3.84 -2.44 16.40
N ARG A 21 -4.23 -3.71 16.46
CA ARG A 21 -4.06 -4.52 17.67
C ARG A 21 -2.58 -4.70 18.04
N LEU A 22 -1.70 -4.91 17.07
CA LEU A 22 -0.26 -4.99 17.34
C LEU A 22 0.28 -3.67 17.93
N MET A 23 -0.21 -2.52 17.49
CA MET A 23 0.11 -1.22 18.11
C MET A 23 -0.42 -1.12 19.54
N GLU A 24 -1.67 -1.54 19.79
CA GLU A 24 -2.28 -1.55 21.14
C GLU A 24 -1.50 -2.45 22.12
N LEU A 25 -0.85 -3.50 21.63
CA LEU A 25 0.01 -4.40 22.40
C LEU A 25 1.46 -3.88 22.54
N GLY A 26 1.81 -2.74 21.95
CA GLY A 26 3.18 -2.20 21.94
C GLY A 26 4.16 -3.01 21.09
N MET A 27 3.65 -3.87 20.19
CA MET A 27 4.44 -4.80 19.38
C MET A 27 4.78 -4.24 18.00
N ALA A 28 4.07 -3.21 17.57
CA ALA A 28 4.39 -2.40 16.39
C ALA A 28 4.65 -0.95 16.84
N LYS A 29 5.66 -0.30 16.26
CA LYS A 29 5.85 1.14 16.45
C LYS A 29 4.68 1.89 15.83
N GLU A 30 4.38 3.08 16.36
CA GLU A 30 3.47 4.03 15.73
C GLU A 30 4.00 4.32 14.31
N GLY A 31 3.31 3.77 13.32
CA GLY A 31 3.71 3.82 11.93
C GLY A 31 2.87 2.89 11.07
N TYR A 32 2.21 3.47 10.06
CA TYR A 32 1.28 2.75 9.19
C TYR A 32 1.94 2.11 7.96
N GLY A 33 3.27 2.05 7.93
CA GLY A 33 4.01 1.50 6.80
C GLY A 33 3.73 0.02 6.53
N THR A 34 3.56 -0.80 7.58
CA THR A 34 3.39 -2.26 7.43
C THR A 34 2.10 -2.64 6.68
N PRO A 35 0.91 -2.11 7.04
CA PRO A 35 -0.30 -2.37 6.25
C PRO A 35 -0.20 -1.92 4.79
N VAL A 36 0.42 -0.77 4.55
CA VAL A 36 0.59 -0.24 3.18
C VAL A 36 1.50 -1.16 2.37
N LEU A 37 2.60 -1.64 2.96
CA LEU A 37 3.48 -2.62 2.32
C LEU A 37 2.76 -3.93 2.05
N ALA A 38 2.02 -4.45 3.02
CA ALA A 38 1.25 -5.69 2.87
C ALA A 38 0.28 -5.62 1.69
N MET A 39 -0.48 -4.53 1.57
CA MET A 39 -1.44 -4.37 0.47
C MET A 39 -0.74 -4.16 -0.87
N SER A 40 0.39 -3.46 -0.90
CA SER A 40 1.22 -3.34 -2.09
C SER A 40 1.72 -4.71 -2.59
N LEU A 41 2.15 -5.59 -1.68
CA LEU A 41 2.57 -6.96 -2.04
C LEU A 41 1.40 -7.77 -2.59
N LEU A 42 0.22 -7.68 -1.97
CA LEU A 42 -0.98 -8.36 -2.45
C LEU A 42 -1.39 -7.87 -3.84
N ASP A 43 -1.46 -6.56 -4.05
CA ASP A 43 -1.89 -5.97 -5.32
C ASP A 43 -0.91 -6.35 -6.46
N ARG A 44 0.41 -6.35 -6.19
CA ARG A 44 1.43 -6.81 -7.15
C ARG A 44 1.28 -8.28 -7.49
N PHE A 45 1.07 -9.13 -6.49
CA PHE A 45 0.84 -10.56 -6.73
C PHE A 45 -0.40 -10.79 -7.60
N MET A 46 -1.51 -10.10 -7.29
CA MET A 46 -2.73 -10.21 -8.08
C MET A 46 -2.53 -9.72 -9.52
N ALA A 47 -1.77 -8.62 -9.71
CA ALA A 47 -1.44 -8.11 -11.03
C ALA A 47 -0.58 -9.10 -11.84
N ALA A 48 0.46 -9.66 -11.22
CA ALA A 48 1.33 -10.67 -11.86
C ALA A 48 0.54 -11.92 -12.27
N ARG A 49 -0.40 -12.37 -11.43
CA ARG A 49 -1.29 -13.50 -11.73
C ARG A 49 -2.32 -13.17 -12.80
N ALA A 50 -2.86 -11.96 -12.83
CA ALA A 50 -3.77 -11.54 -13.89
C ALA A 50 -3.06 -11.46 -15.27
N ALA A 51 -1.75 -11.16 -15.27
CA ALA A 51 -0.93 -11.12 -16.47
C ALA A 51 -0.40 -12.50 -16.91
N SER A 52 -0.46 -13.52 -16.05
CA SER A 52 -0.01 -14.87 -16.40
C SER A 52 -1.16 -15.75 -16.88
N GLU A 53 -0.87 -16.67 -17.80
CA GLU A 53 -1.84 -17.67 -18.28
C GLU A 53 -2.21 -18.72 -17.20
N GLN A 54 -1.56 -18.66 -16.03
CA GLN A 54 -1.60 -19.67 -14.97
C GLN A 54 -2.86 -19.63 -14.08
N GLY A 55 -3.88 -18.88 -14.45
CA GLY A 55 -5.25 -19.13 -13.99
C GLY A 55 -5.84 -18.13 -12.99
N GLN A 56 -7.15 -18.26 -12.82
CA GLN A 56 -7.97 -17.41 -11.95
C GLN A 56 -7.58 -17.59 -10.47
N ILE A 57 -7.35 -16.48 -9.77
CA ILE A 57 -7.18 -16.48 -8.31
C ILE A 57 -8.53 -16.78 -7.67
N ASN A 58 -8.57 -17.78 -6.80
CA ASN A 58 -9.75 -18.07 -5.99
C ASN A 58 -9.96 -16.93 -4.97
N PRO A 59 -11.15 -16.30 -4.88
CA PRO A 59 -11.40 -15.25 -3.90
C PRO A 59 -11.10 -15.64 -2.45
N LYS A 60 -11.23 -16.92 -2.08
CA LYS A 60 -10.87 -17.40 -0.73
C LYS A 60 -9.36 -17.32 -0.47
N ASP A 61 -8.56 -17.52 -1.50
CA ASP A 61 -7.11 -17.46 -1.40
C ASP A 61 -6.61 -16.03 -1.27
N VAL A 62 -7.38 -15.02 -1.71
CA VAL A 62 -7.01 -13.60 -1.59
C VAL A 62 -6.93 -13.16 -0.12
N GLU A 63 -7.83 -13.64 0.73
CA GLU A 63 -7.79 -13.33 2.16
C GLU A 63 -6.53 -13.94 2.81
N TYR A 64 -6.22 -15.18 2.46
CA TYR A 64 -5.03 -15.89 2.89
C TYR A 64 -3.72 -15.26 2.39
N LEU A 65 -3.70 -14.80 1.14
CA LEU A 65 -2.61 -14.02 0.58
C LEU A 65 -2.46 -12.67 1.27
N GLY A 66 -3.56 -12.05 1.70
CA GLY A 66 -3.54 -10.83 2.52
C GLY A 66 -2.84 -11.04 3.87
N TRP A 67 -3.13 -12.13 4.56
CA TRP A 67 -2.45 -12.51 5.80
C TRP A 67 -0.96 -12.80 5.57
N ALA A 68 -0.64 -13.55 4.52
CA ALA A 68 0.73 -13.85 4.14
C ALA A 68 1.52 -12.59 3.77
N ALA A 69 0.91 -11.65 3.07
CA ALA A 69 1.52 -10.37 2.71
C ALA A 69 1.78 -9.50 3.94
N HIS A 70 0.86 -9.50 4.90
CA HIS A 70 1.07 -8.80 6.16
C HIS A 70 2.19 -9.42 7.00
N TRP A 71 2.22 -10.75 7.07
CA TRP A 71 3.31 -11.49 7.69
C TRP A 71 4.68 -11.16 7.06
N ALA A 72 4.78 -11.16 5.73
CA ALA A 72 5.99 -10.77 5.02
C ALA A 72 6.40 -9.31 5.31
N ALA A 73 5.43 -8.39 5.30
CA ALA A 73 5.65 -6.98 5.62
C ALA A 73 6.14 -6.78 7.06
N LEU A 74 5.58 -7.52 8.04
CA LEU A 74 6.00 -7.48 9.44
C LEU A 74 7.44 -7.98 9.61
N LYS A 75 7.82 -9.06 8.93
CA LYS A 75 9.20 -9.56 8.94
C LYS A 75 10.18 -8.59 8.30
N HIS A 76 9.75 -7.85 7.27
CA HIS A 76 10.58 -6.82 6.65
C HIS A 76 10.74 -5.59 7.55
N ALA A 77 9.66 -5.15 8.21
CA ALA A 77 9.66 -3.94 9.05
C ALA A 77 10.30 -4.16 10.43
N SER A 78 10.28 -5.39 10.95
CA SER A 78 10.87 -5.71 12.25
C SER A 78 12.33 -6.18 12.09
N SER A 79 13.27 -5.41 12.65
CA SER A 79 14.65 -5.88 12.87
C SER A 79 14.72 -7.01 13.94
N ALA A 80 13.58 -7.39 14.51
CA ALA A 80 13.47 -8.23 15.69
C ALA A 80 13.03 -9.65 15.30
N TYR A 81 14.01 -10.47 14.91
CA TYR A 81 13.90 -11.92 14.73
C TYR A 81 13.32 -12.68 15.95
N GLY A 82 13.08 -12.02 17.09
CA GLY A 82 12.52 -12.63 18.31
C GLY A 82 10.99 -12.66 18.41
N LEU A 83 10.27 -11.86 17.61
CA LEU A 83 8.80 -11.79 17.66
C LEU A 83 8.10 -12.83 16.75
N GLY A 84 8.85 -13.52 15.90
CA GLY A 84 8.29 -14.38 14.85
C GLY A 84 7.42 -15.52 15.38
N LYS A 85 7.82 -16.20 16.45
CA LYS A 85 7.03 -17.32 16.98
C LYS A 85 5.69 -16.87 17.58
N TRP A 86 5.72 -15.84 18.42
CA TRP A 86 4.52 -15.30 19.05
C TRP A 86 3.57 -14.70 18.01
N MET A 87 4.08 -13.91 17.06
CA MET A 87 3.25 -13.34 15.99
C MET A 87 2.63 -14.43 15.11
N ALA A 88 3.34 -15.52 14.84
CA ALA A 88 2.78 -16.63 14.07
C ALA A 88 1.64 -17.35 14.81
N GLU A 89 1.77 -17.55 16.13
CA GLU A 89 0.72 -18.12 16.98
C GLU A 89 -0.50 -17.18 17.10
N ASP A 90 -0.25 -15.89 17.23
CA ASP A 90 -1.29 -14.87 17.34
C ASP A 90 -2.03 -14.62 16.01
N LEU A 91 -1.30 -14.61 14.88
CA LEU A 91 -1.90 -14.62 13.54
C LEU A 91 -2.73 -15.86 13.30
N GLU A 92 -2.29 -17.03 13.76
CA GLU A 92 -3.08 -18.26 13.61
C GLU A 92 -4.43 -18.17 14.32
N GLN A 93 -4.45 -17.62 15.54
CA GLN A 93 -5.70 -17.38 16.28
C GLN A 93 -6.57 -16.33 15.60
N TRP A 94 -5.98 -15.25 15.09
CA TRP A 94 -6.72 -14.12 14.54
C TRP A 94 -7.24 -14.38 13.12
N ALA A 95 -6.42 -14.99 12.27
CA ALA A 95 -6.76 -15.33 10.89
C ALA A 95 -7.53 -16.65 10.77
N GLY A 96 -7.58 -17.45 11.85
CA GLY A 96 -8.12 -18.82 11.81
C GLY A 96 -7.32 -19.73 10.87
N MET A 97 -6.04 -19.42 10.65
CA MET A 97 -5.17 -20.08 9.68
C MET A 97 -4.00 -20.74 10.37
N LYS A 98 -3.82 -22.05 10.17
CA LYS A 98 -2.65 -22.77 10.68
C LYS A 98 -1.35 -22.18 10.14
N GLN A 99 -0.31 -22.15 10.97
CA GLN A 99 1.01 -21.64 10.59
C GLN A 99 1.59 -22.28 9.31
N ASP A 100 1.42 -23.59 9.12
CA ASP A 100 1.91 -24.26 7.91
C ASP A 100 1.23 -23.71 6.64
N LYS A 101 -0.07 -23.40 6.74
CA LYS A 101 -0.83 -22.81 5.63
C LYS A 101 -0.41 -21.36 5.40
N LEU A 102 -0.13 -20.59 6.45
CA LEU A 102 0.41 -19.24 6.34
C LEU A 102 1.77 -19.23 5.63
N ARG A 103 2.66 -20.17 5.97
CA ARG A 103 3.97 -20.34 5.32
C ARG A 103 3.83 -20.75 3.85
N GLU A 104 2.91 -21.65 3.55
CA GLU A 104 2.61 -22.04 2.16
C GLU A 104 2.19 -20.82 1.33
N PHE A 105 1.24 -20.03 1.82
CA PHE A 105 0.79 -18.81 1.13
C PHE A 105 1.86 -17.73 1.06
N GLU A 106 2.72 -17.62 2.07
CA GLU A 106 3.89 -16.75 2.00
C GLU A 106 4.82 -17.16 0.86
N VAL A 107 5.14 -18.44 0.73
CA VAL A 107 5.96 -18.93 -0.37
C VAL A 107 5.27 -18.67 -1.71
N ILE A 108 3.98 -18.99 -1.85
CA ILE A 108 3.20 -18.70 -3.07
C ILE A 108 3.26 -17.21 -3.43
N LEU A 109 3.03 -16.33 -2.46
CA LEU A 109 3.07 -14.89 -2.63
C LEU A 109 4.44 -14.45 -3.16
N LEU A 110 5.51 -14.82 -2.46
CA LEU A 110 6.87 -14.43 -2.81
C LEU A 110 7.26 -14.98 -4.20
N LEU A 111 6.91 -16.24 -4.50
CA LEU A 111 7.15 -16.85 -5.81
C LEU A 111 6.43 -16.09 -6.93
N GLY A 112 5.16 -15.72 -6.72
CA GLY A 112 4.40 -14.94 -7.70
C GLY A 112 4.95 -13.53 -7.93
N LEU A 113 5.59 -12.91 -6.93
CA LEU A 113 6.27 -11.62 -7.11
C LEU A 113 7.55 -11.73 -7.95
N GLY A 114 8.16 -12.92 -8.03
CA GLY A 114 9.34 -13.18 -8.86
C GLY A 114 9.05 -13.41 -10.34
N GLU A 115 7.78 -13.65 -10.70
CA GLU A 115 7.33 -13.92 -12.06
C GLU A 115 6.95 -12.66 -12.86
N GLU A 116 7.12 -11.45 -12.29
CA GLU A 116 6.96 -10.18 -13.01
C GLU A 116 7.91 -10.18 -14.23
N LYS A 117 7.37 -10.45 -15.44
CA LYS A 117 8.14 -10.30 -16.67
C LYS A 117 8.58 -8.84 -16.75
N PRO A 118 9.86 -8.55 -17.03
CA PRO A 118 10.27 -7.19 -17.37
C PRO A 118 9.41 -6.73 -18.55
N ASN A 119 8.86 -5.52 -18.50
CA ASN A 119 8.13 -4.93 -19.61
C ASN A 119 9.00 -5.06 -20.87
N SER A 120 8.63 -5.98 -21.76
CA SER A 120 9.18 -6.06 -23.09
C SER A 120 8.41 -5.04 -23.93
N ASP A 121 8.67 -3.76 -23.71
CA ASP A 121 8.33 -2.76 -24.73
C ASP A 121 9.27 -3.02 -25.90
N GLY A 122 8.69 -3.66 -26.92
CA GLY A 122 9.33 -3.90 -28.20
C GLY A 122 9.56 -2.57 -28.91
N GLY A 123 10.80 -2.08 -28.84
CA GLY A 123 11.36 -1.13 -29.79
C GLY A 123 12.39 -1.85 -30.65
N SER A 124 11.97 -2.42 -31.77
CA SER A 124 12.88 -2.74 -32.87
C SER A 124 13.30 -1.42 -33.53
N GLY A 125 14.58 -1.06 -33.48
CA GLY A 125 15.10 -0.02 -34.36
C GLY A 125 16.26 0.79 -33.80
N GLU A 126 17.45 0.40 -34.24
CA GLU A 126 18.64 1.23 -34.48
C GLU A 126 19.52 1.66 -33.30
N GLU A 127 20.76 1.18 -33.41
CA GLU A 127 21.94 1.59 -32.64
C GLU A 127 22.17 3.10 -32.80
N GLY A 128 21.91 3.84 -31.72
CA GLY A 128 22.32 5.23 -31.58
C GLY A 128 22.90 5.42 -30.19
N GLU A 129 24.21 5.66 -30.13
CA GLU A 129 24.94 6.05 -28.91
C GLU A 129 24.28 7.30 -28.30
N GLY A 130 23.58 7.12 -27.18
CA GLY A 130 22.96 8.20 -26.42
C GLY A 130 22.58 7.67 -25.05
N GLY A 131 23.17 8.24 -24.00
CA GLY A 131 23.05 7.77 -22.62
C GLY A 131 21.60 7.73 -22.12
N GLY A 132 20.94 6.59 -22.30
CA GLY A 132 19.68 6.25 -21.67
C GLY A 132 19.97 5.68 -20.28
N ARG A 133 19.52 6.38 -19.24
CA ARG A 133 19.50 5.81 -17.88
C ARG A 133 18.59 4.59 -17.91
N GLU A 134 19.18 3.40 -17.80
CA GLU A 134 18.46 2.16 -17.45
C GLU A 134 17.68 2.46 -16.16
N TRP A 135 16.36 2.63 -16.27
CA TRP A 135 15.49 2.55 -15.10
C TRP A 135 15.61 1.10 -14.60
N GLY A 136 16.21 0.96 -13.42
CA GLY A 136 16.75 -0.30 -12.91
C GLY A 136 15.78 -1.47 -13.03
N ARG A 137 16.30 -2.62 -13.48
CA ARG A 137 15.63 -3.91 -13.39
C ARG A 137 15.20 -4.14 -11.94
N PHE A 138 13.91 -4.06 -11.65
CA PHE A 138 13.40 -4.42 -10.34
C PHE A 138 13.68 -5.91 -10.10
N GLN A 139 14.34 -6.22 -8.99
CA GLN A 139 14.67 -7.61 -8.69
C GLN A 139 13.36 -8.41 -8.46
N PRO A 140 13.26 -9.62 -9.05
CA PRO A 140 12.34 -10.64 -8.57
C PRO A 140 12.46 -10.72 -7.03
N TRP A 141 11.37 -10.97 -6.30
CA TRP A 141 11.36 -11.03 -4.81
C TRP A 141 11.51 -9.69 -4.07
N SER A 142 11.61 -8.54 -4.76
CA SER A 142 11.83 -7.27 -4.07
C SER A 142 10.63 -6.85 -3.20
N LEU A 143 10.81 -6.93 -1.88
CA LEU A 143 9.97 -6.29 -0.86
C LEU A 143 10.24 -4.77 -0.77
N GLU A 144 11.25 -4.27 -1.47
CA GLU A 144 11.83 -2.92 -1.33
C GLU A 144 11.18 -1.90 -2.27
N ARG A 145 10.08 -2.25 -2.96
CA ARG A 145 9.39 -1.26 -3.80
C ARG A 145 8.83 -0.14 -2.92
N PRO A 146 9.08 1.14 -3.27
CA PRO A 146 8.59 2.27 -2.50
C PRO A 146 7.07 2.21 -2.34
N THR A 147 6.60 2.32 -1.10
CA THR A 147 5.18 2.45 -0.79
C THR A 147 4.80 3.91 -0.65
N SER A 148 3.51 4.24 -0.61
CA SER A 148 3.06 5.63 -0.40
C SER A 148 3.53 6.18 0.95
N TYR A 149 3.77 5.30 1.93
CA TYR A 149 4.35 5.66 3.22
C TYR A 149 5.78 6.19 3.11
N ALA A 150 6.58 5.73 2.14
CA ALA A 150 7.96 6.22 1.95
C ALA A 150 8.01 7.69 1.50
N PHE A 151 6.94 8.21 0.92
CA PHE A 151 6.88 9.58 0.38
C PHE A 151 6.15 10.56 1.29
N ILE A 152 5.31 10.08 2.22
CA ILE A 152 4.44 10.97 2.99
C ILE A 152 5.20 11.90 3.92
N GLU A 153 6.21 11.39 4.63
CA GLU A 153 7.00 12.19 5.56
C GLU A 153 7.80 13.29 4.82
N PRO A 154 8.54 13.01 3.73
CA PRO A 154 9.16 14.05 2.92
C PRO A 154 8.17 15.12 2.43
N PHE A 155 6.98 14.72 1.97
CA PHE A 155 5.97 15.65 1.46
C PHE A 155 5.37 16.54 2.55
N LEU A 156 5.03 15.97 3.71
CA LEU A 156 4.56 16.74 4.84
C LEU A 156 5.64 17.69 5.37
N ALA A 157 6.90 17.25 5.40
CA ALA A 157 8.02 18.07 5.88
C ALA A 157 8.19 19.35 5.04
N VAL A 158 8.10 19.27 3.71
CA VAL A 158 8.23 20.46 2.84
C VAL A 158 7.01 21.39 2.88
N MET A 159 5.90 20.89 3.42
CA MET A 159 4.70 21.67 3.75
C MET A 159 4.74 22.23 5.19
N GLY A 160 5.79 21.94 5.97
CA GLY A 160 5.89 22.37 7.36
C GLY A 160 4.97 21.62 8.32
N ILE A 161 4.52 20.41 7.95
CA ILE A 161 3.60 19.59 8.74
C ILE A 161 4.40 18.46 9.41
N PRO A 162 4.53 18.43 10.75
CA PRO A 162 5.17 17.32 11.44
C PRO A 162 4.32 16.04 11.35
N LEU A 163 4.96 14.88 11.14
CA LEU A 163 4.25 13.59 11.05
C LEU A 163 3.49 13.24 12.34
N ASN A 164 4.04 13.61 13.50
CA ASN A 164 3.43 13.35 14.80
C ASN A 164 2.28 14.32 15.17
N SER A 165 2.00 15.33 14.35
CA SER A 165 0.90 16.27 14.55
C SER A 165 -0.45 15.63 14.21
N ASP A 166 -1.55 16.26 14.62
CA ASP A 166 -2.90 15.82 14.21
C ASP A 166 -3.07 15.81 12.68
N GLN A 167 -2.42 16.74 11.98
CA GLN A 167 -2.39 16.78 10.52
C GLN A 167 -1.59 15.62 9.94
N GLY A 168 -0.43 15.30 10.50
CA GLY A 168 0.36 14.14 10.10
C GLY A 168 -0.41 12.82 10.29
N LYS A 169 -1.06 12.66 11.45
CA LYS A 169 -1.96 11.51 11.72
C LYS A 169 -3.14 11.44 10.74
N PHE A 170 -3.70 12.59 10.35
CA PHE A 170 -4.73 12.64 9.33
C PHE A 170 -4.21 12.16 7.97
N ALA A 171 -3.02 12.59 7.56
CA ALA A 171 -2.37 12.16 6.33
C ALA A 171 -2.14 10.64 6.32
N GLU A 172 -1.62 10.09 7.41
CA GLU A 172 -1.43 8.65 7.56
C GLU A 172 -2.76 7.89 7.50
N ASN A 173 -3.80 8.39 8.17
CA ASN A 173 -5.14 7.79 8.09
C ASN A 173 -5.73 7.86 6.66
N ALA A 174 -5.42 8.92 5.90
CA ALA A 174 -5.82 9.02 4.50
C ALA A 174 -5.14 7.95 3.63
N LEU A 175 -3.83 7.70 3.84
CA LEU A 175 -3.12 6.59 3.20
C LEU A 175 -3.71 5.23 3.59
N MET A 176 -4.08 5.04 4.84
CA MET A 176 -4.72 3.79 5.28
C MET A 176 -6.07 3.59 4.63
N THR A 177 -6.83 4.67 4.47
CA THR A 177 -8.15 4.63 3.82
C THR A 177 -8.00 4.29 2.33
N SER A 178 -6.92 4.72 1.67
CA SER A 178 -6.66 4.37 0.27
C SER A 178 -6.44 2.86 0.07
N LEU A 179 -5.99 2.14 1.10
CA LEU A 179 -5.81 0.68 1.04
C LEU A 179 -7.11 -0.10 0.90
N PHE A 180 -8.27 0.51 1.14
CA PHE A 180 -9.56 -0.20 1.07
C PHE A 180 -10.19 -0.21 -0.32
N TRP A 181 -9.67 0.58 -1.25
CA TRP A 181 -10.22 0.68 -2.59
C TRP A 181 -9.23 0.16 -3.64
N ASP A 182 -9.72 -0.71 -4.54
CA ASP A 182 -8.91 -1.34 -5.58
C ASP A 182 -8.44 -0.32 -6.64
N GLY A 183 -9.25 0.69 -6.92
CA GLY A 183 -8.90 1.77 -7.84
C GLY A 183 -7.68 2.59 -7.42
N MET A 184 -7.26 2.53 -6.15
CA MET A 184 -6.01 3.16 -5.72
C MET A 184 -4.77 2.44 -6.24
N ALA A 185 -4.85 1.16 -6.62
CA ALA A 185 -3.74 0.41 -7.18
C ALA A 185 -3.33 0.90 -8.58
N ALA A 186 -4.18 1.70 -9.25
CA ALA A 186 -3.86 2.32 -10.53
C ALA A 186 -2.94 3.55 -10.40
N TYR A 187 -2.80 4.11 -9.20
CA TYR A 187 -1.98 5.30 -8.96
C TYR A 187 -0.58 4.94 -8.46
N ALA A 188 0.41 5.75 -8.86
CA ALA A 188 1.76 5.62 -8.32
C ALA A 188 1.76 5.88 -6.80
N PRO A 189 2.57 5.16 -6.00
CA PRO A 189 2.65 5.37 -4.56
C PRO A 189 2.97 6.83 -4.16
N SER A 190 3.82 7.52 -4.93
CA SER A 190 4.12 8.94 -4.76
C SER A 190 2.90 9.84 -5.01
N MET A 191 2.06 9.53 -6.01
CA MET A 191 0.85 10.28 -6.30
C MET A 191 -0.19 10.15 -5.18
N ILE A 192 -0.34 8.94 -4.62
CA ILE A 192 -1.20 8.70 -3.45
C ILE A 192 -0.70 9.52 -2.26
N ALA A 193 0.60 9.51 -2.00
CA ALA A 193 1.20 10.28 -0.91
C ALA A 193 1.06 11.80 -1.10
N ALA A 194 1.29 12.31 -2.31
CA ALA A 194 1.13 13.73 -2.62
C ALA A 194 -0.34 14.16 -2.48
N SER A 195 -1.28 13.33 -2.92
CA SER A 195 -2.72 13.56 -2.75
C SER A 195 -3.11 13.57 -1.28
N ALA A 196 -2.60 12.63 -0.47
CA ALA A 196 -2.83 12.59 0.97
C ALA A 196 -2.26 13.82 1.70
N ALA A 197 -1.06 14.27 1.32
CA ALA A 197 -0.44 15.47 1.87
C ALA A 197 -1.27 16.72 1.52
N PHE A 198 -1.72 16.84 0.27
CA PHE A 198 -2.57 17.96 -0.14
C PHE A 198 -3.95 17.92 0.52
N MET A 199 -4.56 16.73 0.64
CA MET A 199 -5.81 16.54 1.37
C MET A 199 -5.69 16.97 2.85
N THR A 200 -4.53 16.72 3.47
CA THR A 200 -4.23 17.16 4.85
C THR A 200 -4.21 18.68 5.00
N LEU A 201 -3.72 19.39 3.99
CA LEU A 201 -3.77 20.86 3.99
C LEU A 201 -5.22 21.34 3.91
N LYS A 202 -5.99 20.75 3.00
CA LYS A 202 -7.42 21.05 2.80
C LYS A 202 -8.29 20.72 4.01
N TRP A 203 -7.87 19.77 4.85
CA TRP A 203 -8.60 19.41 6.06
C TRP A 203 -8.74 20.58 7.04
N LYS A 204 -7.73 21.45 7.15
CA LYS A 204 -7.79 22.66 8.00
C LYS A 204 -8.29 23.89 7.24
N THR A 205 -7.96 23.96 5.96
CA THR A 205 -8.28 25.12 5.11
C THR A 205 -8.78 24.62 3.76
N PRO A 206 -10.11 24.45 3.59
CA PRO A 206 -10.70 23.83 2.40
C PRO A 206 -10.27 24.48 1.08
N ASP A 207 -10.09 25.80 1.09
CA ASP A 207 -9.69 26.60 -0.07
C ASP A 207 -8.18 26.82 -0.17
N ALA A 208 -7.37 26.02 0.54
CA ALA A 208 -5.92 26.15 0.49
C ALA A 208 -5.41 25.94 -0.94
N PRO A 209 -4.56 26.84 -1.47
CA PRO A 209 -3.94 26.66 -2.77
C PRO A 209 -3.00 25.46 -2.74
N TYR A 210 -2.74 24.89 -3.92
CA TYR A 210 -1.75 23.82 -4.04
C TYR A 210 -0.34 24.35 -3.69
N PRO A 211 0.41 23.68 -2.80
CA PRO A 211 1.70 24.22 -2.35
C PRO A 211 2.81 24.10 -3.41
N ASP A 212 3.46 25.22 -3.75
CA ASP A 212 4.63 25.26 -4.65
C ASP A 212 5.74 24.29 -4.22
N ASN A 213 5.98 24.17 -2.90
CA ASN A 213 7.01 23.26 -2.38
C ASN A 213 6.65 21.79 -2.61
N LEU A 214 5.36 21.44 -2.50
CA LEU A 214 4.89 20.09 -2.80
C LEU A 214 5.02 19.80 -4.29
N GLN A 215 4.68 20.79 -5.16
CA GLN A 215 4.88 20.67 -6.60
C GLN A 215 6.35 20.41 -6.97
N LYS A 216 7.27 21.19 -6.40
CA LYS A 216 8.72 21.07 -6.69
C LYS A 216 9.29 19.71 -6.31
N VAL A 217 8.80 19.11 -5.23
CA VAL A 217 9.36 17.87 -4.67
C VAL A 217 8.67 16.63 -5.22
N SER A 218 7.36 16.71 -5.48
CA SER A 218 6.60 15.60 -6.06
C SER A 218 6.59 15.59 -7.59
N SER A 219 6.91 16.72 -8.22
CA SER A 219 6.76 17.00 -9.65
C SER A 219 5.33 16.94 -10.19
N TYR A 220 4.32 16.74 -9.33
CA TYR A 220 2.91 16.76 -9.71
C TYR A 220 2.33 18.15 -9.56
N SER A 221 1.52 18.57 -10.54
CA SER A 221 0.63 19.71 -10.42
C SER A 221 -0.66 19.33 -9.68
N GLN A 222 -1.47 20.32 -9.32
CA GLN A 222 -2.81 20.07 -8.79
C GLN A 222 -3.68 19.27 -9.77
N GLU A 223 -3.53 19.52 -11.06
CA GLU A 223 -4.29 18.84 -12.13
C GLU A 223 -3.91 17.37 -12.22
N ASP A 224 -2.62 17.04 -12.12
CA ASP A 224 -2.13 15.66 -12.11
C ASP A 224 -2.68 14.85 -10.93
N LEU A 225 -2.94 15.51 -9.79
CA LEU A 225 -3.46 14.87 -8.59
C LEU A 225 -4.98 14.85 -8.51
N ALA A 226 -5.70 15.53 -9.40
CA ALA A 226 -7.13 15.81 -9.22
C ALA A 226 -7.98 14.52 -9.04
N ASP A 227 -7.77 13.52 -9.89
CA ASP A 227 -8.52 12.27 -9.84
C ASP A 227 -8.16 11.42 -8.61
N CYS A 228 -6.87 11.33 -8.27
CA CYS A 228 -6.40 10.60 -7.09
C CYS A 228 -6.94 11.25 -5.80
N LEU A 229 -6.86 12.58 -5.70
CA LEU A 229 -7.39 13.36 -4.58
C LEU A 229 -8.91 13.17 -4.44
N ALA A 230 -9.67 13.30 -5.53
CA ALA A 230 -11.12 13.15 -5.51
C ALA A 230 -11.55 11.75 -5.03
N HIS A 231 -10.84 10.70 -5.48
CA HIS A 231 -11.07 9.34 -5.00
C HIS A 231 -10.75 9.20 -3.49
N MET A 232 -9.62 9.73 -3.02
CA MET A 232 -9.27 9.71 -1.60
C MET A 232 -10.28 10.46 -0.73
N GLU A 233 -10.71 11.65 -1.14
CA GLU A 233 -11.71 12.44 -0.43
C GLU A 233 -13.06 11.71 -0.33
N ASN A 234 -13.49 11.05 -1.42
CA ASN A 234 -14.71 10.26 -1.43
C ASN A 234 -14.61 9.07 -0.47
N LEU A 235 -13.49 8.34 -0.49
CA LEU A 235 -13.25 7.22 0.42
C LEU A 235 -13.25 7.66 1.88
N HIS A 236 -12.55 8.76 2.20
CA HIS A 236 -12.54 9.33 3.53
C HIS A 236 -13.95 9.71 4.00
N ARG A 237 -14.75 10.36 3.14
CA ARG A 237 -16.13 10.74 3.45
C ARG A 237 -17.03 9.54 3.71
N ARG A 238 -16.86 8.44 2.97
CA ARG A 238 -17.60 7.18 3.18
C ARG A 238 -17.18 6.49 4.48
N HIS A 239 -15.88 6.45 4.75
CA HIS A 239 -15.34 5.85 5.96
C HIS A 239 -15.79 6.61 7.23
N SER A 240 -15.79 7.95 7.20
CA SER A 240 -16.31 8.77 8.30
C SER A 240 -17.80 8.52 8.56
N ARG A 241 -18.62 8.43 7.51
CA ARG A 241 -20.05 8.08 7.63
C ARG A 241 -20.28 6.68 8.23
N TYR A 242 -19.48 5.70 7.81
CA TYR A 242 -19.52 4.35 8.39
C TYR A 242 -19.22 4.38 9.90
N ARG A 243 -18.19 5.11 10.33
CA ARG A 243 -17.83 5.24 11.75
C ARG A 243 -18.93 5.88 12.60
N GLU A 244 -19.74 6.75 11.99
CA GLU A 244 -20.84 7.46 12.65
C GLU A 244 -22.18 6.70 12.58
N GLY A 245 -22.20 5.50 11.98
CA GLY A 245 -23.43 4.70 11.83
C GLY A 245 -24.45 5.32 10.87
N ARG A 246 -24.03 6.23 9.99
CA ARG A 246 -24.90 6.92 9.03
C ARG A 246 -24.79 6.25 7.66
N TRP A 247 -25.77 5.42 7.30
CA TRP A 247 -25.94 4.81 5.99
C TRP A 247 -27.27 5.21 5.36
#